data_AF-L8JBZ7-F1
#
_entry.id   AF-L8JBZ7-F1
#
_cell.length_a   1.000
_cell.length_b   1.000
_cell.length_c   1.000
_cell.angle_alpha   90.00
_cell.angle_beta   90.00
_cell.angle_gamma   90.00
#
_symmetry.space_group_name_H-M   'P 1'
#
loop_
_entity.id
_entity.type
_entity.pdbx_description
1 polymer ?
#
loop_
_entity_poly.entity_id
_entity_poly.type
_entity_poly.pdbx_seq_one_letter_code
_entity_poly.pdbx_strand_id
1 'polypeptide(L)' 'MKAFMPPEKFEGLNAQPQQAGQKVEEYRGFKLVNDSGNPNEWYVILRGRLLKGSPAAIKKHLDAVIEKLKQK' A
#
# COMPACT_ATOMS: atom_id res chain seq x y z
N MET A 1 -21.98 0.57 -33.36
CA MET A 1 -21.00 -0.32 -32.68
C MET A 1 -21.56 -0.65 -31.31
N LYS A 2 -21.94 -1.91 -31.07
CA LYS A 2 -22.62 -2.34 -29.84
C LYS A 2 -21.55 -2.94 -28.92
N ALA A 3 -21.08 -2.17 -27.94
CA ALA A 3 -20.13 -2.64 -26.94
C ALA A 3 -20.85 -3.52 -25.91
N PHE A 4 -21.32 -4.69 -26.33
CA PHE A 4 -21.75 -5.74 -25.40
C PHE A 4 -20.51 -6.52 -24.98
N MET A 5 -19.93 -6.12 -23.86
CA MET A 5 -18.92 -6.91 -23.19
C MET A 5 -19.63 -8.00 -22.38
N PRO A 6 -19.32 -9.29 -22.59
CA PRO A 6 -19.95 -10.37 -21.82
C PRO A 6 -19.54 -10.29 -20.34
N PRO A 7 -20.43 -10.67 -19.41
CA PRO A 7 -20.23 -10.53 -17.97
C PRO A 7 -18.96 -11.25 -17.47
N GLU A 8 -18.57 -12.35 -18.13
CA GLU A 8 -17.36 -13.13 -17.82
C GLU A 8 -16.06 -12.30 -17.94
N LYS A 9 -16.05 -11.25 -18.78
CA LYS A 9 -14.88 -10.37 -18.94
C LYS A 9 -14.68 -9.41 -17.78
N PHE A 10 -15.67 -9.26 -16.90
CA PHE A 10 -15.60 -8.37 -15.73
C PHE A 10 -14.96 -9.08 -14.53
N GLU A 11 -14.96 -10.41 -14.47
CA GLU A 11 -14.38 -11.17 -13.36
C GLU A 11 -12.85 -11.00 -13.30
N GLY A 12 -12.19 -10.84 -14.45
CA GLY A 12 -10.75 -10.59 -14.55
C GLY A 12 -10.29 -9.19 -14.14
N LEU A 13 -11.21 -8.24 -13.90
CA LEU A 13 -10.88 -6.85 -13.54
C LEU A 13 -10.70 -6.64 -12.03
N ASN A 14 -11.12 -7.60 -11.19
CA ASN A 14 -10.90 -7.55 -9.74
C ASN A 14 -9.47 -7.96 -9.36
N ALA A 15 -8.76 -8.62 -10.27
CA ALA A 15 -7.31 -8.73 -10.19
C ALA A 15 -6.73 -7.38 -10.64
N GLN A 16 -6.68 -6.42 -9.70
CA GLN A 16 -5.77 -5.29 -9.86
C GLN A 16 -4.41 -5.88 -10.27
N PRO A 17 -3.80 -5.43 -11.38
CA PRO A 17 -2.46 -5.86 -11.68
C PRO A 17 -1.62 -5.46 -10.47
N GLN A 18 -1.20 -6.45 -9.67
CA GLN A 18 -0.02 -6.29 -8.84
C GLN A 18 1.06 -5.95 -9.85
N GLN A 19 1.32 -4.66 -9.99
CA GLN A 19 2.29 -4.16 -10.95
C GLN A 19 3.57 -4.90 -10.60
N ALA A 20 4.14 -5.61 -11.56
CA ALA A 20 5.30 -6.46 -11.34
C ALA A 20 6.47 -5.60 -10.81
N GLY A 21 6.58 -5.47 -9.49
CA GLY A 21 7.43 -4.48 -8.83
C GLY A 21 6.85 -3.93 -7.51
N GLN A 22 5.53 -3.98 -7.34
CA GLN A 22 4.84 -3.55 -6.13
C GLN A 22 5.11 -4.51 -4.96
N LYS A 23 5.97 -4.13 -4.02
CA LYS A 23 6.18 -4.85 -2.77
C LYS A 23 5.26 -4.29 -1.69
N VAL A 24 4.33 -5.11 -1.22
CA VAL A 24 3.49 -4.77 -0.06
C VAL A 24 4.05 -5.48 1.17
N GLU A 25 4.34 -4.74 2.24
CA GLU A 25 4.78 -5.26 3.53
C GLU A 25 3.80 -4.82 4.61
N GLU A 26 3.26 -5.76 5.40
CA GLU A 26 2.50 -5.41 6.59
C GLU A 26 3.43 -5.24 7.79
N TYR A 27 3.49 -4.03 8.34
CA TYR A 27 4.29 -3.71 9.50
C TYR A 27 3.41 -3.26 10.66
N ARG A 28 3.33 -4.08 11.71
CA ARG A 28 2.61 -3.79 12.96
C ARG A 28 1.17 -3.27 12.75
N GLY A 29 0.46 -3.86 11.77
CA GLY A 29 -0.92 -3.50 11.44
C GLY A 29 -1.07 -2.38 10.39
N PHE A 30 0.04 -1.90 9.82
CA PHE A 30 0.03 -0.91 8.74
C PHE A 30 0.49 -1.53 7.43
N LYS A 31 -0.23 -1.23 6.35
CA LYS A 31 0.13 -1.67 4.99
C LYS A 31 1.13 -0.70 4.39
N LEU A 32 2.40 -1.09 4.38
CA LEU A 32 3.41 -0.40 3.59
C LEU A 32 3.36 -0.96 2.18
N VAL A 33 3.42 -0.07 1.22
CA VAL A 33 3.47 -0.42 -0.19
C VAL A 33 4.66 0.30 -0.81
N ASN A 34 5.41 -0.42 -1.61
CA ASN A 34 6.47 0.09 -2.43
C ASN A 34 6.07 -0.16 -3.87
N ASP A 35 5.79 0.91 -4.60
CA ASP A 35 5.36 0.88 -5.99
C ASP A 35 6.52 1.08 -6.97
N SER A 36 7.55 1.80 -6.54
CA SER A 36 8.61 2.29 -7.40
C SER A 36 9.74 1.27 -7.65
N GLY A 37 9.73 0.12 -6.96
CA GLY A 37 10.82 -0.86 -7.03
C GLY A 37 12.14 -0.41 -6.39
N ASN A 38 12.25 0.87 -6.01
CA ASN A 38 13.37 1.44 -5.27
C ASN A 38 13.25 1.06 -3.79
N PRO A 39 14.32 0.53 -3.15
CA PRO A 39 14.28 0.18 -1.73
C PRO A 39 14.03 1.39 -0.81
N ASN A 40 14.22 2.62 -1.30
CA ASN A 40 14.01 3.85 -0.54
C ASN A 40 12.65 4.52 -0.76
N GLU A 41 11.79 4.01 -1.65
CA GLU A 41 10.47 4.58 -1.91
C GLU A 41 9.38 3.64 -1.41
N TRP A 42 9.02 3.83 -0.15
CA TRP A 42 7.88 3.18 0.46
C TRP A 42 6.82 4.23 0.75
N TYR A 43 5.57 3.79 0.84
CA TYR A 43 4.49 4.59 1.35
C TYR A 43 3.57 3.79 2.26
N VAL A 44 2.90 4.47 3.17
CA VAL A 44 1.92 3.89 4.07
C VAL A 44 0.72 4.83 4.19
N ILE A 45 -0.48 4.28 4.29
CA ILE A 45 -1.69 5.06 4.51
C ILE A 45 -2.11 4.93 5.98
N LEU A 46 -2.01 6.04 6.71
CA LEU A 46 -2.29 6.15 8.13
C LEU A 46 -3.49 7.07 8.32
N ARG A 47 -4.66 6.52 8.69
CA ARG A 47 -5.88 7.32 8.97
C ARG A 47 -6.21 8.35 7.86
N GLY A 48 -6.07 7.96 6.60
CA GLY A 48 -6.31 8.82 5.44
C GLY A 48 -5.15 9.77 5.08
N ARG A 49 -4.01 9.71 5.77
CA ARG A 49 -2.78 10.41 5.38
C ARG A 49 -1.83 9.44 4.71
N LEU A 50 -1.42 9.78 3.48
CA LEU A 50 -0.36 9.08 2.78
C LEU A 50 0.98 9.60 3.28
N LEU A 51 1.81 8.71 3.82
CA LEU A 51 3.16 9.02 4.23
C LEU A 51 4.12 8.25 3.34
N LYS A 52 4.95 8.99 2.58
CA LYS A 52 5.95 8.42 1.67
C LYS A 52 7.36 8.71 2.18
N GLY A 53 8.28 7.78 1.97
CA GLY A 53 9.68 7.95 2.32
C GLY A 53 10.46 6.64 2.40
N SER A 54 11.69 6.74 2.91
CA SER A 54 12.57 5.59 3.11
C SER A 54 11.99 4.58 4.11
N PRO A 55 12.24 3.28 3.94
CA PRO A 55 11.67 2.24 4.81
C PRO A 55 12.08 2.46 6.28
N ALA A 56 13.30 2.95 6.54
CA ALA A 56 13.75 3.30 7.88
C ALA A 56 12.95 4.46 8.51
N ALA A 57 12.66 5.50 7.73
CA ALA A 57 11.87 6.65 8.19
C ALA A 57 10.42 6.25 8.46
N ILE A 58 9.84 5.44 7.57
CA ILE A 58 8.48 4.92 7.73
C ILE A 58 8.39 4.01 8.95
N LYS A 59 9.33 3.05 9.12
CA LYS A 59 9.39 2.18 10.31
C LYS A 59 9.50 2.99 11.61
N LYS A 60 10.36 4.02 11.64
CA LYS A 60 10.49 4.93 12.81
C LYS A 60 9.21 5.72 13.09
N HIS A 61 8.55 6.22 12.05
CA HIS A 61 7.29 6.95 12.21
C HIS A 61 6.17 6.04 12.71
N LEU A 62 6.08 4.83 12.16
CA LEU A 62 5.13 3.81 12.60
C LEU A 62 5.33 3.44 14.06
N ASP A 63 6.58 3.24 14.48
CA ASP A 63 6.94 2.97 15.87
C ASP A 63 6.43 4.09 16.80
N ALA A 64 6.73 5.35 16.47
CA ALA A 64 6.25 6.50 17.23
C ALA A 64 4.72 6.64 17.25
N VAL A 65 4.03 6.31 16.14
CA VAL A 65 2.56 6.31 16.09
C VAL A 65 1.99 5.22 17.00
N ILE A 66 2.58 4.02 16.99
CA ILE A 66 2.15 2.90 17.83
C ILE A 66 2.38 3.21 19.30
N GLU A 67 3.54 3.76 19.65
CA GLU A 67 3.82 4.20 21.02
C GLU A 67 2.80 5.25 21.49
N LYS A 68 2.49 6.25 20.65
CA LYS A 68 1.46 7.25 20.95
C LYS A 68 0.06 6.64 21.12
N LEU A 69 -0.28 5.60 20.37
CA LEU A 69 -1.57 4.91 20.49
C LEU A 69 -1.63 4.04 21.75
N LYS A 70 -0.51 3.45 22.16
CA LYS A 70 -0.42 2.59 23.35
C LYS A 70 -0.44 3.38 24.67
N GLN A 71 -0.12 4.66 24.63
CA GLN A 71 -0.07 5.53 25.81
C GLN A 71 -1.42 6.17 26.17
N LYS A 72 -2.52 5.71 25.56
CA LYS A 72 -3.86 6.28 25.71
C LYS A 72 -4.85 5.20 26.10
#